data_AF-A0A0F9DK61-F1
#
_entry.id   AF-A0A0F9DK61-F1
#
_cell.length_a   1.000
_cell.length_b   1.000
_cell.length_c   1.000
_cell.angle_alpha   90.00
_cell.angle_beta   90.00
_cell.angle_gamma   90.00
#
_symmetry.space_group_name_H-M   'P 1'
#
loop_
_entity.id
_entity.type
_entity.pdbx_description
1 polymer ?
#
loop_
_entity_poly.entity_id
_entity_poly.type
_entity_poly.pdbx_seq_one_letter_code
_entity_poly.pdbx_strand_id
1 'polypeptide(L)'
;MIAFPEILATAAKEAGISVPDDLENYKSEDFPHWDVYVTVQLGAPMPSPTAHWENAKVIAGIPADDIMKVTYEHLQELGLAVGHQ
;
A
#
# COMPACT_ATOMS: atom_id res chain seq x y z
N MET A 1 0.48 13.74 8.22
CA MET A 1 -0.78 13.07 8.60
C MET A 1 -0.37 11.78 9.27
N ILE A 2 -0.74 11.55 10.54
CA ILE A 2 -0.49 10.26 11.20
C ILE A 2 -1.55 9.31 10.64
N ALA A 3 -1.21 8.55 9.61
CA ALA A 3 -2.09 7.51 9.10
C ALA A 3 -1.98 6.31 10.03
N PHE A 4 -3.05 6.05 10.76
CA PHE A 4 -3.21 4.82 11.52
C PHE A 4 -3.45 3.68 10.52
N PRO A 5 -2.71 2.55 10.59
CA PRO A 5 -2.88 1.43 9.66
C PRO A 5 -4.33 0.97 9.51
N GLU A 6 -5.15 1.11 10.55
CA GLU A 6 -6.59 0.80 10.51
C GLU A 6 -7.35 1.61 9.44
N ILE A 7 -6.95 2.85 9.17
CA ILE A 7 -7.56 3.70 8.13
C ILE A 7 -7.24 3.13 6.73
N LEU A 8 -6.05 2.55 6.58
CA LEU A 8 -5.57 1.94 5.33
C LEU A 8 -6.20 0.56 5.09
N ALA A 9 -6.59 -0.14 6.16
CA ALA A 9 -7.16 -1.49 6.09
C ALA A 9 -8.43 -1.55 5.22
N THR A 10 -9.30 -0.54 5.28
CA THR A 10 -10.53 -0.51 4.47
C THR A 10 -10.20 -0.44 2.98
N ALA A 11 -9.35 0.50 2.57
CA ALA A 11 -8.95 0.66 1.17
C ALA A 11 -8.20 -0.58 0.64
N ALA A 12 -7.33 -1.17 1.47
CA ALA A 12 -6.63 -2.41 1.14
C ALA A 12 -7.60 -3.58 0.91
N LYS A 13 -8.56 -3.80 1.82
CA LYS A 13 -9.56 -4.87 1.69
C LYS A 13 -10.43 -4.70 0.46
N GLU A 14 -10.89 -3.48 0.18
CA GLU A 14 -11.70 -3.18 -1.02
C GLU A 14 -10.92 -3.39 -2.32
N ALA A 15 -9.61 -3.14 -2.31
CA ALA A 15 -8.74 -3.42 -3.46
C ALA A 15 -8.38 -4.91 -3.63
N GLY A 16 -8.74 -5.77 -2.66
CA GLY A 16 -8.41 -7.20 -2.67
C GLY A 16 -7.06 -7.56 -2.05
N ILE A 17 -6.44 -6.64 -1.29
CA ILE A 17 -5.24 -6.93 -0.50
C ILE A 17 -5.63 -7.71 0.75
N SER A 18 -4.90 -8.80 1.02
CA SER A 18 -5.03 -9.52 2.30
C SER A 18 -4.44 -8.67 3.43
N VAL A 19 -5.24 -8.38 4.44
CA VAL A 19 -4.85 -7.53 5.58
C VAL A 19 -4.72 -8.40 6.83
N PRO A 20 -3.64 -8.26 7.63
CA PRO A 20 -3.47 -8.97 8.88
C PRO A 20 -4.56 -8.63 9.91
N ASP A 21 -4.85 -9.57 10.81
CA ASP A 21 -5.73 -9.31 11.97
C ASP A 21 -5.00 -8.50 13.06
N ASP A 22 -3.70 -8.74 13.25
CA ASP A 22 -2.81 -7.95 14.11
C ASP A 22 -1.91 -7.07 13.22
N LEU A 23 -2.27 -5.79 13.11
CA LEU A 23 -1.56 -4.82 12.26
C LEU A 23 -0.19 -4.43 12.82
N GLU A 24 0.10 -4.69 14.10
CA GLU A 24 1.36 -4.34 14.75
C GLU A 24 2.37 -5.50 14.71
N ASN A 25 1.89 -6.75 14.73
CA ASN A 25 2.73 -7.95 14.86
C ASN A 25 2.51 -8.99 13.76
N TYR A 26 2.42 -8.57 12.49
CA TYR A 26 2.36 -9.48 11.35
C TYR A 26 3.75 -9.75 10.75
N LYS A 27 3.85 -10.84 9.97
CA LYS A 27 5.04 -11.14 9.15
C LYS A 27 4.80 -10.62 7.74
N SER A 28 5.71 -9.79 7.24
CA SER A 28 5.63 -9.22 5.89
C SER A 28 5.56 -10.29 4.79
N GLU A 29 6.20 -11.45 4.99
CA GLU A 29 6.17 -12.57 4.03
C GLU A 29 4.76 -13.17 3.85
N ASP A 30 3.92 -13.14 4.89
CA ASP A 30 2.55 -13.66 4.85
C ASP A 30 1.57 -12.64 4.22
N PHE A 31 1.95 -11.35 4.23
CA PHE A 31 1.11 -10.24 3.76
C PHE A 31 1.92 -9.21 2.94
N PRO A 32 2.56 -9.63 1.83
CA PRO A 32 3.54 -8.79 1.13
C PRO A 32 2.91 -7.55 0.49
N HIS A 33 1.71 -7.65 -0.08
CA HIS A 33 0.98 -6.49 -0.62
C HIS A 33 0.56 -5.49 0.45
N TRP A 34 0.16 -5.98 1.61
CA TRP A 34 -0.17 -5.10 2.74
C TRP A 34 1.07 -4.35 3.22
N ASP A 35 2.19 -5.07 3.36
CA ASP A 35 3.45 -4.51 3.82
C ASP A 35 3.95 -3.38 2.90
N VAL A 36 3.97 -3.64 1.59
CA VAL A 36 4.36 -2.62 0.58
C VAL A 36 3.38 -1.45 0.60
N TYR A 37 2.06 -1.71 0.63
CA TYR A 37 1.05 -0.66 0.64
C TYR A 37 1.20 0.26 1.85
N VAL A 38 1.27 -0.28 3.06
CA VAL A 38 1.40 0.52 4.29
C VAL A 38 2.74 1.27 4.31
N THR A 39 3.84 0.61 3.93
CA THR A 39 5.16 1.24 3.86
C THR A 39 5.16 2.47 2.98
N VAL A 40 4.56 2.38 1.79
CA VAL A 40 4.48 3.50 0.86
C VAL A 40 3.60 4.64 1.41
N GLN A 41 2.44 4.31 1.98
CA GLN A 41 1.50 5.32 2.45
C GLN A 41 1.93 6.05 3.71
N LEU A 42 2.70 5.38 4.56
CA LEU A 42 3.29 5.98 5.74
C LEU A 42 4.62 6.67 5.43
N GLY A 43 5.35 6.18 4.43
CA GLY A 43 6.68 6.67 4.06
C GLY A 43 6.67 7.95 3.21
N ALA A 44 5.58 8.25 2.51
CA ALA A 44 5.48 9.43 1.65
C ALA A 44 4.16 10.20 1.86
N PRO A 45 4.19 11.54 1.81
CA PRO A 45 2.96 12.32 1.81
C PRO A 45 2.15 12.00 0.55
N MET A 46 0.83 11.92 0.68
CA MET A 46 -0.07 11.75 -0.45
C MET A 46 -0.43 13.10 -1.09
N PRO A 47 -0.65 13.16 -2.42
CA PRO A 47 -1.06 14.38 -3.13
C PRO A 47 -2.48 14.81 -2.77
N SER A 48 -3.34 13.87 -2.40
CA SER A 48 -4.70 14.13 -1.93
C SER A 48 -5.09 13.18 -0.81
N PRO A 49 -6.04 13.56 0.07
CA PRO A 49 -6.51 12.69 1.15
C PRO A 49 -7.07 11.34 0.67
N THR A 50 -7.55 11.25 -0.56
CA THR A 50 -8.17 10.05 -1.15
C THR A 50 -7.23 9.22 -2.02
N ALA A 51 -5.98 9.65 -2.23
CA ALA A 51 -5.02 8.92 -3.07
C ALA A 51 -4.77 7.48 -2.58
N HIS A 52 -5.00 7.21 -1.29
CA HIS A 52 -4.83 5.89 -0.72
C HIS A 52 -5.72 4.80 -1.29
N TRP A 53 -6.89 5.16 -1.83
CA TRP A 53 -7.80 4.23 -2.50
C TRP A 53 -7.23 3.75 -3.84
N GLU A 54 -6.70 4.66 -4.65
CA GLU A 54 -6.14 4.29 -5.96
C GLU A 54 -4.79 3.57 -5.79
N ASN A 55 -3.95 4.03 -4.87
CA ASN A 55 -2.69 3.35 -4.55
C ASN A 55 -2.93 1.89 -4.10
N ALA A 56 -4.02 1.61 -3.36
CA ALA A 56 -4.35 0.24 -2.96
C ALA A 56 -4.61 -0.65 -4.18
N LYS A 57 -5.31 -0.14 -5.20
CA LYS A 57 -5.58 -0.87 -6.45
C LYS A 57 -4.32 -1.10 -7.27
N VAL A 58 -3.42 -0.11 -7.33
CA VAL A 58 -2.11 -0.25 -7.98
C VAL A 58 -1.33 -1.39 -7.34
N ILE A 59 -1.22 -1.38 -6.00
CA ILE A 59 -0.51 -2.44 -5.28
C ILE A 59 -1.18 -3.80 -5.47
N ALA A 60 -2.50 -3.89 -5.32
CA ALA A 60 -3.25 -5.13 -5.49
C ALA A 60 -3.10 -5.76 -6.89
N GLY A 61 -2.86 -4.94 -7.92
CA GLY A 61 -2.65 -5.40 -9.28
C GLY A 61 -1.30 -6.07 -9.55
N ILE A 62 -0.34 -5.96 -8.62
CA ILE A 62 1.01 -6.52 -8.79
C ILE A 62 0.97 -8.03 -8.46
N PRO A 63 1.56 -8.91 -9.28
CA PRO A 63 1.63 -10.34 -8.98
C PRO A 63 2.33 -10.62 -7.64
N ALA A 64 1.86 -11.64 -6.91
CA ALA A 64 2.42 -12.01 -5.61
C ALA A 64 3.90 -12.39 -5.66
N ASP A 65 4.36 -12.97 -6.77
CA ASP A 65 5.76 -13.32 -6.95
C ASP A 65 6.66 -12.08 -7.18
N ASP A 66 6.07 -10.93 -7.51
CA ASP A 66 6.79 -9.72 -7.93
C ASP A 66 6.67 -8.56 -6.95
N ILE A 67 5.64 -8.53 -6.10
CA ILE A 67 5.37 -7.41 -5.18
C ILE A 67 6.55 -7.08 -4.26
N MET A 68 7.33 -8.08 -3.81
CA MET A 68 8.51 -7.85 -2.96
C MET A 68 9.76 -7.46 -3.74
N LYS A 69 9.69 -7.41 -5.08
CA LYS A 69 10.81 -7.06 -5.98
C LYS A 69 10.64 -5.67 -6.60
N VAL A 70 9.49 -5.03 -6.42
CA VAL A 70 9.22 -3.72 -7.00
C VAL A 70 10.07 -2.66 -6.32
N THR A 71 10.55 -1.68 -7.09
CA THR A 71 11.17 -0.47 -6.55
C THR A 71 10.13 0.63 -6.41
N TYR A 72 10.45 1.67 -5.65
CA TYR A 72 9.57 2.82 -5.50
C TYR A 72 9.29 3.52 -6.84
N GLU A 73 10.30 3.66 -7.69
CA GLU A 73 10.16 4.23 -9.03
C GLU A 73 9.22 3.39 -9.90
N HIS A 74 9.35 2.06 -9.83
CA HIS A 74 8.45 1.16 -10.57
C HIS A 74 6.99 1.33 -10.12
N LEU A 75 6.75 1.48 -8.82
CA LEU A 75 5.41 1.76 -8.30
C LEU A 75 4.86 3.09 -8.85
N GLN A 76 5.67 4.13 -8.94
CA GLN A 76 5.26 5.41 -9.53
C GLN A 76 4.92 5.28 -11.02
N GLU A 77 5.69 4.50 -11.78
CA GLU A 77 5.38 4.18 -13.19
C GLU A 77 4.05 3.42 -13.35
N LEU A 78 3.71 2.58 -12.38
CA LEU A 78 2.42 1.88 -12.31
C LEU A 78 1.25 2.77 -11.86
N GLY A 79 1.51 4.03 -11.54
CA GLY A 79 0.48 5.01 -11.17
C GLY A 79 0.32 5.25 -9.67
N LEU A 80 1.29 4.83 -8.85
CA LEU A 80 1.32 5.17 -7.44
C LEU A 80 1.40 6.70 -7.24
N ALA A 81 0.39 7.27 -6.59
CA ALA A 81 0.25 8.70 -6.36
C ALA A 81 0.83 9.10 -4.98
N VAL A 82 1.95 9.80 -5.01
CA VAL A 82 2.75 10.22 -3.84
C VAL A 82 3.40 11.58 -4.10
N GLY A 83 3.70 12.32 -3.04
CA GLY A 83 4.29 13.66 -3.08
C GLY A 83 3.27 14.79 -3.31
N HIS A 84 3.80 16.01 -3.44
CA HIS A 84 3.06 17.15 -3.97
C HIS A 84 3.31 17.20 -5.47
N GLN A 85 2.36 16.72 -6.28
CA GLN A 85 2.38 16.94 -7.74
C GLN A 85 1.68 18.25 -8.08
#